data_AF-A0A1F9AMF8-F1
#
_entry.id   AF-A0A1F9AMF8-F1
#
_cell.length_a   1.000
_cell.length_b   1.000
_cell.length_c   1.000
_cell.angle_alpha   90.00
_cell.angle_beta   90.00
_cell.angle_gamma   90.00
#
_symmetry.space_group_name_H-M   'P 1'
#
loop_
_entity.id
_entity.type
_entity.pdbx_description
1 polymer ?
#
loop_
_entity_poly.entity_id
_entity_poly.type
_entity_poly.pdbx_seq_one_letter_code
_entity_poly.pdbx_strand_id
1 'polypeptide(L)'
;MTPQAPPAPFTIRQLLEWTAQDLASNGAESPRLDAELLLARALKFSRTELLRRLDDSPGPEALARFQPLAYRRSLREPVAYILGEKPFHEITLRVSRAALIPRPETETLVEECLRLLRELSARQGPSAGRLRVLDLGTGCGTIALALAHAFPEAHYLATDLSAEALTLARENAERLGLSRRVTFRQGDRFAAVAGEPPCHLIACNPPYIPTRVLDSLMPEASVFEPRLALDGGPEGLSFIASILPQAPAHLVAGGFLVLEVGDDQAATVAALAPPELEARPPLKDLSGADRVLKLTFGVRPQMLV
;
A
#
# COMPACT_ATOMS: atom_id res chain seq x y z
N MET A 1 -11.11 -32.75 4.61
CA MET A 1 -10.74 -33.68 3.53
C MET A 1 -9.32 -33.34 3.13
N THR A 2 -8.40 -34.31 3.14
CA THR A 2 -7.05 -34.12 2.59
C THR A 2 -7.22 -33.76 1.10
N PRO A 3 -6.51 -32.75 0.56
CA PRO A 3 -6.56 -32.49 -0.88
C PRO A 3 -6.24 -33.80 -1.59
N GLN A 4 -7.15 -34.27 -2.45
CA GLN A 4 -6.91 -35.47 -3.24
C GLN A 4 -5.66 -35.20 -4.09
N ALA A 5 -4.60 -35.98 -3.87
CA ALA A 5 -3.41 -35.91 -4.70
C ALA A 5 -3.88 -36.08 -6.15
N PRO A 6 -3.53 -35.15 -7.05
CA PRO A 6 -4.16 -35.20 -8.36
C PRO A 6 -3.67 -36.48 -9.11
N PRO A 7 -4.30 -36.90 -10.24
CA PRO A 7 -3.85 -38.04 -11.07
C PRO A 7 -2.68 -37.75 -12.03
N ALA A 8 -1.58 -38.49 -11.94
CA ALA A 8 -0.39 -38.36 -12.80
C ALA A 8 -0.49 -39.09 -14.16
N PRO A 9 0.22 -38.63 -15.23
CA PRO A 9 1.08 -37.45 -15.31
C PRO A 9 0.31 -36.16 -15.65
N PHE A 10 0.77 -35.02 -15.10
CA PHE A 10 0.17 -33.70 -15.37
C PHE A 10 0.88 -32.92 -16.45
N THR A 11 0.07 -32.25 -17.26
CA THR A 11 0.46 -31.02 -17.93
C THR A 11 0.39 -29.82 -16.97
N ILE A 12 1.11 -28.75 -17.26
CA ILE A 12 0.99 -27.47 -16.55
C ILE A 12 -0.47 -27.00 -16.50
N ARG A 13 -1.23 -27.19 -17.59
CA ARG A 13 -2.66 -26.89 -17.69
C ARG A 13 -3.47 -27.59 -16.61
N GLN A 14 -3.35 -28.91 -16.51
CA GLN A 14 -4.12 -29.72 -15.57
C GLN A 14 -3.79 -29.36 -14.11
N LEU A 15 -2.51 -29.15 -13.81
CA LEU A 15 -2.09 -28.72 -12.46
C LEU A 15 -2.70 -27.38 -12.08
N LEU A 16 -2.70 -26.44 -13.02
CA LEU A 16 -3.22 -25.10 -12.83
C LEU A 16 -4.75 -25.10 -12.68
N GLU A 17 -5.48 -25.88 -13.50
CA GLU A 17 -6.92 -26.08 -13.36
C GLU A 17 -7.28 -26.69 -12.00
N TRP A 18 -6.57 -27.74 -11.59
CA TRP A 18 -6.78 -28.39 -10.30
C TRP A 18 -6.52 -27.43 -9.13
N THR A 19 -5.40 -26.69 -9.15
CA THR A 19 -5.10 -25.71 -8.10
C THR A 19 -6.13 -24.57 -8.09
N ALA A 20 -6.55 -24.06 -9.24
CA ALA A 20 -7.57 -23.01 -9.29
C ALA A 20 -8.90 -23.50 -8.69
N GLN A 21 -9.28 -24.75 -8.93
CA GLN A 21 -10.49 -25.35 -8.33
C GLN A 21 -10.34 -25.51 -6.81
N ASP A 22 -9.20 -26.02 -6.34
CA ASP A 22 -8.92 -26.16 -4.90
C ASP A 22 -8.97 -24.78 -4.20
N LEU A 23 -8.29 -23.78 -4.75
CA LEU A 23 -8.30 -22.42 -4.20
C LEU A 23 -9.69 -21.77 -4.22
N ALA A 24 -10.48 -22.00 -5.27
CA ALA A 24 -11.87 -21.54 -5.34
C ALA A 24 -12.73 -22.19 -4.26
N SER A 25 -12.56 -23.50 -4.03
CA SER A 25 -13.30 -24.23 -2.99
C SER A 25 -12.95 -23.76 -1.57
N ASN A 26 -11.74 -23.22 -1.39
CA ASN A 26 -11.28 -22.60 -0.15
C ASN A 26 -11.63 -21.10 -0.05
N GLY A 27 -12.32 -20.53 -1.05
CA GLY A 27 -12.86 -19.17 -1.02
C GLY A 27 -11.87 -18.06 -1.42
N ALA A 28 -10.82 -18.37 -2.19
CA ALA A 28 -9.95 -17.35 -2.77
C ALA A 28 -10.71 -16.48 -3.80
N GLU A 29 -10.46 -15.17 -3.81
CA GLU A 29 -11.13 -14.23 -4.72
C GLU A 29 -10.65 -14.35 -6.18
N SER A 30 -9.35 -14.62 -6.37
CA SER A 30 -8.72 -14.75 -7.69
C SER A 30 -8.04 -16.11 -7.92
N PRO A 31 -8.74 -17.26 -7.77
CA PRO A 31 -8.11 -18.59 -7.73
C PRO A 31 -7.22 -18.92 -8.94
N ARG A 32 -7.67 -18.52 -10.13
CA ARG A 32 -6.93 -18.75 -11.39
C ARG A 32 -5.63 -17.96 -11.45
N LEU A 33 -5.68 -16.68 -11.10
CA LEU A 33 -4.50 -15.82 -11.09
C LEU A 33 -3.51 -16.28 -10.01
N ASP A 34 -4.01 -16.63 -8.84
CA ASP A 34 -3.20 -17.16 -7.73
C ASP A 34 -2.44 -18.41 -8.19
N ALA A 35 -3.15 -19.38 -8.79
CA ALA A 35 -2.53 -20.60 -9.32
C ALA A 35 -1.46 -20.30 -10.38
N GLU A 36 -1.74 -19.38 -11.31
CA GLU A 36 -0.79 -18.94 -12.34
C GLU A 36 0.50 -18.36 -11.72
N LEU A 37 0.37 -17.47 -10.74
CA LEU A 37 1.50 -16.81 -10.11
C LEU A 37 2.37 -17.79 -9.31
N LEU A 38 1.75 -18.69 -8.54
CA LEU A 38 2.47 -19.69 -7.75
C LEU A 38 3.19 -20.71 -8.65
N LEU A 39 2.55 -21.13 -9.73
CA LEU A 39 3.12 -22.10 -10.67
C LEU A 39 4.24 -21.48 -11.51
N ALA A 40 4.06 -20.23 -11.97
CA ALA A 40 5.11 -19.46 -12.63
C ALA A 40 6.35 -19.33 -11.74
N ARG A 41 6.17 -19.03 -10.43
CA ARG A 41 7.29 -18.97 -9.47
C ARG A 41 7.98 -20.33 -9.33
N ALA A 42 7.23 -21.42 -9.22
CA ALA A 42 7.80 -22.76 -9.06
C ALA A 42 8.57 -23.22 -10.32
N LEU A 43 8.10 -22.85 -11.51
CA LEU A 43 8.74 -23.17 -12.80
C LEU A 43 9.86 -22.18 -13.18
N LYS A 44 9.96 -21.05 -12.47
CA LYS A 44 10.83 -19.91 -12.83
C LYS A 44 10.49 -19.32 -14.21
N PHE A 45 9.21 -19.29 -14.53
CA PHE A 45 8.69 -18.70 -15.76
C PHE A 45 8.14 -17.30 -15.50
N SER A 46 8.12 -16.48 -16.55
CA SER A 46 7.16 -15.37 -16.60
C SER A 46 5.73 -15.92 -16.72
N ARG A 47 4.73 -15.12 -16.35
CA ARG A 47 3.33 -15.51 -16.56
C ARG A 47 3.02 -15.78 -18.04
N THR A 48 3.58 -14.98 -18.95
CA THR A 48 3.43 -15.18 -20.40
C THR A 48 4.04 -16.50 -20.86
N GLU A 49 5.23 -16.85 -20.37
CA GLU A 49 5.88 -18.12 -20.69
C GLU A 49 5.08 -19.31 -20.16
N LEU A 50 4.53 -19.23 -18.94
CA LEU A 50 3.64 -20.24 -18.38
C LEU A 50 2.45 -20.53 -19.32
N LEU A 51 1.77 -19.49 -19.79
CA LEU A 51 0.61 -19.61 -20.68
C LEU A 51 0.97 -20.20 -22.05
N ARG A 52 2.22 -20.03 -22.50
CA ARG A 52 2.70 -20.57 -23.78
C ARG A 52 3.13 -22.04 -23.69
N ARG A 53 3.33 -22.55 -22.46
CA ARG A 53 3.86 -23.88 -22.18
C ARG A 53 2.86 -24.76 -21.40
N LEU A 54 1.57 -24.46 -21.53
CA LEU A 54 0.52 -25.14 -20.76
C LEU A 54 0.48 -26.66 -20.97
N ASP A 55 0.91 -27.15 -22.14
CA ASP A 55 0.88 -28.57 -22.48
C ASP A 55 2.19 -29.29 -22.11
N ASP A 56 3.19 -28.57 -21.59
CA ASP A 56 4.44 -29.16 -21.11
C ASP A 56 4.23 -29.88 -19.77
N SER A 57 5.10 -30.86 -19.48
CA SER A 57 5.21 -31.45 -18.15
C SER A 57 6.01 -30.52 -17.22
N PRO A 58 5.52 -30.21 -16.00
CA PRO A 58 6.23 -29.35 -15.06
C PRO A 58 7.52 -29.98 -14.51
N GLY A 59 7.63 -31.31 -14.55
CA GLY A 59 8.75 -32.06 -13.97
C GLY A 59 8.71 -32.13 -12.42
N PRO A 60 9.40 -33.13 -11.82
CA PRO A 60 9.30 -33.41 -10.39
C PRO A 60 9.86 -32.28 -9.51
N GLU A 61 10.92 -31.59 -9.95
CA GLU A 61 11.51 -30.50 -9.16
C GLU A 61 10.59 -29.28 -9.04
N ALA A 62 9.87 -28.93 -10.12
CA ALA A 62 8.92 -27.83 -10.08
C ALA A 62 7.73 -28.17 -9.19
N LEU A 63 7.24 -29.42 -9.25
CA LEU A 63 6.20 -29.91 -8.35
C LEU A 63 6.63 -29.81 -6.89
N ALA A 64 7.86 -30.22 -6.55
CA ALA A 64 8.39 -30.13 -5.20
C ALA A 64 8.47 -28.68 -4.69
N ARG A 65 8.76 -27.71 -5.58
CA ARG A 65 8.71 -26.27 -5.25
C ARG A 65 7.28 -25.73 -5.16
N PHE A 66 6.37 -26.23 -5.98
CA PHE A 66 5.00 -25.74 -6.10
C PHE A 66 4.10 -26.15 -4.92
N GLN A 67 4.18 -27.42 -4.52
CA GLN A 67 3.35 -27.99 -3.44
C GLN A 67 3.30 -27.13 -2.16
N PRO A 68 4.43 -26.70 -1.56
CA PRO A 68 4.38 -25.87 -0.35
C PRO A 68 3.75 -24.49 -0.61
N LEU A 69 3.89 -23.93 -1.81
CA LEU A 69 3.27 -22.64 -2.17
C LEU A 69 1.75 -22.78 -2.28
N ALA A 70 1.28 -23.82 -2.98
CA ALA A 70 -0.14 -24.12 -3.13
C ALA A 70 -0.79 -24.41 -1.77
N TYR A 71 -0.12 -25.17 -0.90
CA TYR A 71 -0.61 -25.47 0.45
C TYR A 71 -0.73 -24.21 1.32
N ARG A 72 0.26 -23.32 1.31
CA ARG A 72 0.15 -22.03 2.01
C ARG A 72 -1.04 -21.22 1.50
N ARG A 73 -1.27 -21.23 0.18
CA ARG A 73 -2.39 -20.49 -0.40
C ARG A 73 -3.75 -21.12 -0.10
N SER A 74 -3.85 -22.45 -0.02
CA SER A 74 -5.09 -23.13 0.40
C SER A 74 -5.46 -22.80 1.85
N LEU A 75 -4.47 -22.46 2.70
CA LEU A 75 -4.67 -21.91 4.04
C LEU A 75 -4.97 -20.40 4.06
N ARG A 76 -5.26 -19.81 2.90
CA ARG A 76 -5.62 -18.39 2.72
C ARG A 76 -4.49 -17.40 3.02
N GLU A 77 -3.23 -17.85 3.05
CA GLU A 77 -2.11 -16.91 3.10
C GLU A 77 -2.07 -16.05 1.81
N PRO A 78 -1.93 -14.72 1.90
CA PRO A 78 -1.88 -13.86 0.72
C PRO A 78 -0.79 -14.28 -0.27
N VAL A 79 -1.11 -14.34 -1.57
CA VAL A 79 -0.14 -14.70 -2.62
C VAL A 79 1.10 -13.81 -2.57
N ALA A 80 0.94 -12.51 -2.30
CA ALA A 80 2.07 -11.59 -2.21
C ALA A 80 3.05 -11.96 -1.08
N TYR A 81 2.57 -12.45 0.07
CA TYR A 81 3.43 -12.97 1.15
C TYR A 81 4.05 -14.33 0.81
N ILE A 82 3.34 -15.17 0.08
CA ILE A 82 3.89 -16.45 -0.40
C ILE A 82 5.05 -16.20 -1.36
N LEU A 83 4.89 -15.23 -2.27
CA LEU A 83 5.92 -14.83 -3.25
C LEU A 83 6.99 -13.90 -2.67
N GLY A 84 6.66 -13.19 -1.58
CA GLY A 84 7.49 -12.20 -0.91
C GLY A 84 7.62 -10.88 -1.69
N GLU A 85 6.74 -10.62 -2.65
CA GLU A 85 6.78 -9.41 -3.48
C GLU A 85 5.39 -8.99 -3.99
N LYS A 86 5.23 -7.69 -4.25
CA LYS A 86 4.03 -7.08 -4.79
C LYS A 86 4.42 -5.98 -5.80
N PRO A 87 4.02 -6.09 -7.08
CA PRO A 87 4.05 -4.98 -8.01
C PRO A 87 3.10 -3.87 -7.54
N PHE A 88 3.53 -2.61 -7.66
CA PHE A 88 2.77 -1.42 -7.31
C PHE A 88 3.31 -0.24 -8.12
N HIS A 89 2.48 0.43 -8.94
CA HIS A 89 3.00 1.38 -9.94
C HIS A 89 4.16 0.75 -10.78
N GLU A 90 5.19 1.52 -11.10
CA GLU A 90 6.39 1.09 -11.84
C GLU A 90 7.44 0.38 -10.96
N ILE A 91 7.11 0.05 -9.70
CA ILE A 91 8.05 -0.59 -8.76
C ILE A 91 7.53 -1.96 -8.30
N THR A 92 8.45 -2.80 -7.84
CA THR A 92 8.13 -4.07 -7.17
C THR A 92 8.72 -4.07 -5.78
N LEU A 93 7.83 -4.13 -4.78
CA LEU A 93 8.18 -4.09 -3.37
C LEU A 93 8.28 -5.50 -2.81
N ARG A 94 9.27 -5.75 -1.97
CA ARG A 94 9.28 -6.86 -1.03
C ARG A 94 8.18 -6.63 0.00
N VAL A 95 7.44 -7.68 0.29
CA VAL A 95 6.36 -7.66 1.29
C VAL A 95 6.51 -8.84 2.25
N SER A 96 6.11 -8.61 3.49
CA SER A 96 6.06 -9.62 4.55
C SER A 96 5.00 -9.22 5.57
N ARG A 97 4.74 -10.07 6.57
CA ARG A 97 3.77 -9.79 7.65
C ARG A 97 4.12 -8.57 8.51
N ALA A 98 5.28 -7.95 8.31
CA ALA A 98 5.71 -6.75 9.02
C ALA A 98 4.90 -5.49 8.64
N ALA A 99 4.24 -5.47 7.48
CA ALA A 99 3.53 -4.30 6.96
C ALA A 99 2.34 -4.70 6.09
N LEU A 100 1.41 -3.76 5.86
CA LEU A 100 0.28 -3.93 4.94
C LEU A 100 0.77 -4.21 3.52
N ILE A 101 0.12 -5.15 2.82
CA ILE A 101 0.39 -5.40 1.40
C ILE A 101 -0.14 -4.19 0.59
N PRO A 102 0.66 -3.60 -0.32
CA PRO A 102 0.21 -2.52 -1.20
C PRO A 102 -1.13 -2.84 -1.88
N ARG A 103 -2.09 -1.92 -1.77
CA ARG A 103 -3.44 -2.04 -2.32
C ARG A 103 -3.55 -1.26 -3.64
N PRO A 104 -4.27 -1.77 -4.66
CA PRO A 104 -4.51 -1.03 -5.90
C PRO A 104 -5.14 0.36 -5.66
N GLU A 105 -6.01 0.47 -4.66
CA GLU A 105 -6.71 1.70 -4.31
C GLU A 105 -5.72 2.82 -3.93
N THR A 106 -4.60 2.46 -3.28
CA THR A 106 -3.53 3.39 -2.90
C THR A 106 -2.81 4.00 -4.11
N GLU A 107 -2.92 3.42 -5.32
CA GLU A 107 -2.39 4.05 -6.54
C GLU A 107 -3.08 5.39 -6.80
N THR A 108 -4.39 5.50 -6.54
CA THR A 108 -5.15 6.77 -6.64
C THR A 108 -4.53 7.87 -5.77
N LEU A 109 -4.08 7.52 -4.57
CA LEU A 109 -3.42 8.46 -3.65
C LEU A 109 -2.06 8.91 -4.20
N VAL A 110 -1.27 7.96 -4.72
CA VAL A 110 0.05 8.25 -5.30
C VAL A 110 -0.08 9.11 -6.55
N GLU A 111 -1.03 8.83 -7.44
CA GLU A 111 -1.30 9.62 -8.62
C GLU A 111 -1.67 11.07 -8.28
N GLU A 112 -2.54 11.27 -7.29
CA GLU A 112 -2.91 12.60 -6.83
C GLU A 112 -1.71 13.34 -6.21
N CYS A 113 -0.90 12.64 -5.42
CA CYS A 113 0.32 13.21 -4.87
C CYS A 113 1.29 13.64 -5.98
N LEU A 114 1.48 12.82 -7.02
CA LEU A 114 2.33 13.17 -8.17
C LEU A 114 1.79 14.38 -8.94
N ARG A 115 0.47 14.47 -9.13
CA ARG A 115 -0.17 15.64 -9.76
C ARG A 115 0.14 16.92 -8.96
N LEU A 116 -0.05 16.87 -7.63
CA LEU A 116 0.21 18.01 -6.74
C LEU A 116 1.69 18.40 -6.69
N LEU A 117 2.60 17.42 -6.68
CA LEU A 117 4.05 17.70 -6.70
C LEU A 117 4.47 18.42 -7.98
N ARG A 118 3.93 18.02 -9.14
CA ARG A 118 4.19 18.71 -10.42
C ARG A 118 3.64 20.15 -10.39
N GLU A 119 2.44 20.36 -9.85
CA GLU A 119 1.86 21.69 -9.69
C GLU A 119 2.69 22.60 -8.77
N LEU A 120 3.12 22.06 -7.63
CA LEU A 120 3.97 22.78 -6.68
C LEU A 120 5.33 23.14 -7.31
N SER A 121 5.95 22.19 -7.99
CA SER A 121 7.23 22.40 -8.69
C SER A 121 7.11 23.49 -9.77
N ALA A 122 6.06 23.45 -10.59
CA ALA A 122 5.82 24.46 -11.61
C ALA A 122 5.61 25.88 -11.02
N ARG A 123 5.01 26.00 -9.84
CA ARG A 123 4.79 27.29 -9.16
C ARG A 123 6.05 27.89 -8.54
N GLN A 124 6.93 27.06 -8.00
CA GLN A 124 8.12 27.53 -7.27
C GLN A 124 9.27 27.95 -8.19
N GLY A 125 9.23 27.54 -9.47
CA GLY A 125 10.24 27.87 -10.48
C GLY A 125 11.59 27.13 -10.25
N PRO A 126 12.53 27.22 -11.22
CA PRO A 126 13.76 26.41 -11.21
C PRO A 126 14.74 26.72 -10.06
N SER A 127 14.58 27.88 -9.43
CA SER A 127 15.49 28.41 -8.40
C SER A 127 15.08 28.03 -6.97
N ALA A 128 13.92 27.40 -6.80
CA ALA A 128 13.45 26.99 -5.48
C ALA A 128 14.13 25.71 -4.98
N GLY A 129 14.21 25.56 -3.66
CA GLY A 129 14.71 24.34 -3.03
C GLY A 129 13.84 23.12 -3.34
N ARG A 130 14.33 21.92 -3.02
CA ARG A 130 13.59 20.67 -3.26
C ARG A 130 12.31 20.63 -2.42
N LEU A 131 11.22 20.17 -3.06
CA LEU A 131 9.96 19.89 -2.35
C LEU A 131 10.20 18.86 -1.24
N ARG A 132 9.44 18.99 -0.15
CA ARG A 132 9.55 18.12 1.03
C ARG A 132 8.26 17.35 1.21
N VAL A 133 8.35 16.04 1.22
CA VAL A 133 7.23 15.11 1.26
C VAL A 133 7.35 14.23 2.48
N LEU A 134 6.26 14.09 3.23
CA LEU A 134 6.15 13.19 4.36
C LEU A 134 5.16 12.07 4.04
N ASP A 135 5.56 10.83 4.26
CA ASP A 135 4.71 9.64 4.24
C ASP A 135 4.50 9.14 5.68
N LEU A 136 3.28 9.30 6.20
CA LEU A 136 2.90 8.89 7.56
C LEU A 136 2.32 7.47 7.54
N GLY A 137 2.97 6.54 8.24
CA GLY A 137 2.58 5.12 8.24
C GLY A 137 3.04 4.42 6.97
N THR A 138 4.33 4.56 6.65
CA THR A 138 4.88 4.15 5.34
C THR A 138 4.81 2.64 5.08
N GLY A 139 4.67 1.80 6.11
CA GLY A 139 4.63 0.35 5.99
C GLY A 139 5.90 -0.18 5.33
N CYS A 140 5.75 -0.90 4.22
CA CYS A 140 6.88 -1.39 3.42
C CYS A 140 7.49 -0.34 2.47
N GLY A 141 7.12 0.93 2.62
CA GLY A 141 7.60 2.04 1.80
C GLY A 141 6.71 2.35 0.60
N THR A 142 5.48 1.85 0.56
CA THR A 142 4.60 1.86 -0.64
C THR A 142 4.50 3.23 -1.29
N ILE A 143 4.04 4.24 -0.53
CA ILE A 143 3.78 5.58 -1.04
C ILE A 143 5.10 6.31 -1.26
N ALA A 144 5.96 6.39 -0.23
CA ALA A 144 7.23 7.12 -0.32
C ALA A 144 8.13 6.64 -1.47
N LEU A 145 8.25 5.32 -1.70
CA LEU A 145 9.12 4.77 -2.73
C LEU A 145 8.52 4.94 -4.13
N ALA A 146 7.21 4.79 -4.29
CA ALA A 146 6.55 5.05 -5.56
C ALA A 146 6.71 6.53 -5.98
N LEU A 147 6.51 7.45 -5.03
CA LEU A 147 6.73 8.89 -5.27
C LEU A 147 8.21 9.19 -5.55
N ALA A 148 9.16 8.65 -4.78
CA ALA A 148 10.59 8.89 -4.99
C ALA A 148 11.14 8.33 -6.30
N HIS A 149 10.52 7.26 -6.81
CA HIS A 149 10.79 6.71 -8.13
C HIS A 149 10.28 7.64 -9.24
N ALA A 150 9.00 8.02 -9.18
CA ALA A 150 8.33 8.79 -10.25
C ALA A 150 8.63 10.30 -10.22
N PHE A 151 8.98 10.87 -9.07
CA PHE A 151 9.30 12.29 -8.89
C PHE A 151 10.64 12.46 -8.13
N PRO A 152 11.78 12.47 -8.85
CA PRO A 152 13.11 12.52 -8.25
C PRO A 152 13.42 13.80 -7.46
N GLU A 153 12.73 14.89 -7.78
CA GLU A 153 13.14 16.25 -7.42
C GLU A 153 12.79 16.63 -5.98
N ALA A 154 12.06 15.78 -5.24
CA ALA A 154 11.70 15.99 -3.85
C ALA A 154 12.62 15.25 -2.86
N HIS A 155 12.61 15.70 -1.60
CA HIS A 155 13.10 14.98 -0.44
C HIS A 155 11.92 14.27 0.25
N TYR A 156 12.11 12.98 0.53
CA TYR A 156 11.08 12.15 1.16
C TYR A 156 11.50 11.77 2.57
N LEU A 157 10.62 12.01 3.52
CA LEU A 157 10.68 11.48 4.87
C LEU A 157 9.52 10.50 5.04
N ALA A 158 9.82 9.30 5.49
CA ALA A 158 8.84 8.23 5.66
C ALA A 158 8.91 7.75 7.11
N THR A 159 7.75 7.70 7.77
CA THR A 159 7.68 7.33 9.20
C THR A 159 6.73 6.17 9.43
N ASP A 160 7.06 5.34 10.40
CA ASP A 160 6.18 4.28 10.88
C ASP A 160 6.38 4.05 12.37
N LEU A 161 5.36 3.55 13.05
CA LEU A 161 5.48 3.12 14.44
C LEU A 161 6.28 1.80 14.53
N SER A 162 6.11 0.93 13.53
CA SER A 162 6.72 -0.40 13.48
C SER A 162 8.17 -0.35 12.99
N ALA A 163 9.09 -0.77 13.85
CA ALA A 163 10.50 -0.94 13.46
C ALA A 163 10.67 -1.99 12.36
N GLU A 164 9.89 -3.07 12.39
CA GLU A 164 9.94 -4.15 11.40
C GLU A 164 9.46 -3.67 10.02
N ALA A 165 8.41 -2.85 9.96
CA ALA A 165 7.94 -2.23 8.73
C ALA A 165 9.04 -1.34 8.14
N LEU A 166 9.71 -0.53 8.96
CA LEU A 166 10.80 0.33 8.49
C LEU A 166 12.05 -0.43 8.05
N THR A 167 12.34 -1.59 8.65
CA THR A 167 13.41 -2.48 8.15
C THR A 167 13.07 -2.94 6.73
N LEU A 168 11.86 -3.44 6.51
CA LEU A 168 11.38 -3.84 5.19
C LEU A 168 11.37 -2.67 4.18
N ALA A 169 10.97 -1.47 4.62
CA ALA A 169 10.97 -0.28 3.77
C ALA A 169 12.38 0.14 3.35
N ARG A 170 13.37 0.03 4.24
CA ARG A 170 14.79 0.28 3.92
C ARG A 170 15.33 -0.75 2.93
N GLU A 171 15.02 -2.03 3.11
CA GLU A 171 15.39 -3.09 2.16
C GLU A 171 14.81 -2.82 0.76
N ASN A 172 13.56 -2.36 0.69
CA ASN A 172 12.94 -1.94 -0.56
C ASN A 172 13.64 -0.73 -1.18
N ALA A 173 13.97 0.28 -0.38
CA ALA A 173 14.71 1.45 -0.84
C ALA A 173 16.07 1.06 -1.42
N GLU A 174 16.80 0.14 -0.78
CA GLU A 174 18.08 -0.37 -1.27
C GLU A 174 17.94 -1.14 -2.59
N ARG A 175 16.99 -2.08 -2.67
CA ARG A 175 16.72 -2.84 -3.91
C ARG A 175 16.34 -1.94 -5.09
N LEU A 176 15.63 -0.84 -4.83
CA LEU A 176 15.20 0.10 -5.86
C LEU A 176 16.22 1.20 -6.16
N GLY A 177 17.36 1.25 -5.45
CA GLY A 177 18.37 2.31 -5.60
C GLY A 177 17.92 3.69 -5.09
N LEU A 178 16.97 3.71 -4.15
CA LEU A 178 16.32 4.91 -3.62
C LEU A 178 16.79 5.29 -2.20
N SER A 179 17.76 4.59 -1.60
CA SER A 179 18.22 4.83 -0.22
C SER A 179 18.71 6.25 0.06
N ARG A 180 19.17 6.98 -0.96
CA ARG A 180 19.59 8.39 -0.83
C ARG A 180 18.45 9.40 -0.99
N ARG A 181 17.27 8.95 -1.40
CA ARG A 181 16.10 9.79 -1.70
C ARG A 181 15.05 9.77 -0.60
N VAL A 182 14.97 8.67 0.14
CA VAL A 182 14.00 8.49 1.22
C VAL A 182 14.72 8.29 2.54
N THR A 183 14.39 9.12 3.52
CA THR A 183 14.83 8.97 4.92
C THR A 183 13.73 8.27 5.71
N PHE A 184 14.09 7.25 6.49
CA PHE A 184 13.15 6.46 7.28
C PHE A 184 13.33 6.70 8.77
N ARG A 185 12.26 7.05 9.48
CA ARG A 185 12.30 7.33 10.92
C ARG A 185 11.17 6.63 11.67
N GLN A 186 11.53 6.00 12.78
CA GLN A 186 10.54 5.39 13.66
C GLN A 186 9.92 6.43 14.58
N GLY A 187 8.60 6.35 14.77
CA GLY A 187 7.91 7.13 15.79
C GLY A 187 6.40 7.17 15.57
N ASP A 188 5.70 7.74 16.55
CA ASP A 188 4.25 7.89 16.51
C ASP A 188 3.86 9.16 15.75
N ARG A 189 3.23 9.01 14.57
CA ARG A 189 2.63 10.10 13.79
C ARG A 189 3.61 11.28 13.66
N PHE A 190 3.16 12.47 14.05
CA PHE A 190 3.96 13.71 13.97
C PHE A 190 5.06 13.82 15.02
N ALA A 191 5.02 13.05 16.11
CA ALA A 191 6.11 13.04 17.10
C ALA A 191 7.42 12.54 16.48
N ALA A 192 7.35 11.67 15.47
CA ALA A 192 8.51 11.22 14.69
C ALA A 192 9.21 12.40 13.98
N VAL A 193 8.47 13.43 13.59
CA VAL A 193 8.99 14.55 12.78
C VAL A 193 9.04 15.86 13.57
N ALA A 194 9.06 15.79 14.91
CA ALA A 194 9.23 16.95 15.76
C ALA A 194 10.53 17.70 15.42
N GLY A 195 10.42 19.00 15.17
CA GLY A 195 11.56 19.86 14.78
C GLY A 195 11.96 19.78 13.30
N GLU A 196 11.34 18.89 12.50
CA GLU A 196 11.49 18.95 11.04
C GLU A 196 10.81 20.20 10.49
N PRO A 197 11.36 20.85 9.45
CA PRO A 197 10.67 21.95 8.82
C PRO A 197 9.31 21.50 8.22
N PRO A 198 8.39 22.41 7.90
CA PRO A 198 7.10 22.06 7.30
C PRO A 198 7.21 21.48 5.88
N CYS A 199 6.34 20.53 5.56
CA CYS A 199 6.30 19.82 4.29
C CYS A 199 5.40 20.53 3.27
N HIS A 200 5.66 20.26 1.99
CA HIS A 200 4.81 20.70 0.90
C HIS A 200 3.63 19.75 0.69
N LEU A 201 3.87 18.47 0.96
CA LEU A 201 2.87 17.41 0.86
C LEU A 201 3.07 16.41 2.00
N ILE A 202 1.98 16.04 2.66
CA ILE A 202 1.90 14.91 3.58
C ILE A 202 0.94 13.89 2.96
N ALA A 203 1.41 12.67 2.76
CA ALA A 203 0.64 11.54 2.28
C ALA A 203 0.44 10.54 3.43
N CYS A 204 -0.73 9.89 3.49
CA CYS A 204 -1.01 8.89 4.50
C CYS A 204 -2.06 7.90 4.02
N ASN A 205 -1.74 6.60 4.11
CA ASN A 205 -2.74 5.54 4.12
C ASN A 205 -2.83 5.03 5.58
N PRO A 206 -3.75 5.59 6.39
CA PRO A 206 -3.87 5.24 7.81
C PRO A 206 -4.64 3.93 8.01
N PRO A 207 -4.53 3.28 9.17
CA PRO A 207 -5.51 2.26 9.54
C PRO A 207 -6.89 2.91 9.70
N TYR A 208 -7.88 2.42 8.94
CA TYR A 208 -9.22 3.00 8.89
C TYR A 208 -10.36 2.00 9.15
N ILE A 209 -10.05 0.75 9.46
CA ILE A 209 -11.06 -0.29 9.66
C ILE A 209 -11.59 -0.23 11.10
N PRO A 210 -12.92 -0.15 11.32
CA PRO A 210 -13.48 -0.21 12.66
C PRO A 210 -13.08 -1.49 13.41
N THR A 211 -12.66 -1.38 14.67
CA THR A 211 -12.18 -2.52 15.47
C THR A 211 -13.17 -3.70 15.47
N ARG A 212 -14.47 -3.40 15.50
CA ARG A 212 -15.55 -4.40 15.53
C ARG A 212 -15.67 -5.26 14.28
N VAL A 213 -15.12 -4.83 13.14
CA VAL A 213 -15.20 -5.58 11.87
C VAL A 213 -13.92 -6.36 11.56
N LEU A 214 -12.82 -6.14 12.30
CA LEU A 214 -11.52 -6.77 12.01
C LEU A 214 -11.58 -8.29 11.93
N ASP A 215 -12.28 -8.92 12.88
CA ASP A 215 -12.36 -10.38 12.95
C ASP A 215 -13.31 -10.97 11.88
N SER A 216 -14.12 -10.12 11.23
CA SER A 216 -14.98 -10.49 10.09
C SER A 216 -14.33 -10.26 8.73
N LEU A 217 -13.14 -9.65 8.68
CA LEU A 217 -12.41 -9.51 7.42
C LEU A 217 -12.02 -10.89 6.87
N MET A 218 -11.79 -10.92 5.55
CA MET A 218 -11.27 -12.12 4.90
C MET A 218 -10.00 -12.62 5.61
N PRO A 219 -9.79 -13.95 5.68
CA PRO A 219 -8.65 -14.54 6.38
C PRO A 219 -7.30 -13.93 5.97
N GLU A 220 -7.14 -13.59 4.68
CA GLU A 220 -5.98 -12.89 4.15
C GLU A 220 -5.60 -11.64 4.96
N ALA A 221 -6.59 -10.84 5.36
CA ALA A 221 -6.38 -9.62 6.13
C ALA A 221 -6.41 -9.90 7.64
N SER A 222 -7.43 -10.59 8.15
CA SER A 222 -7.63 -10.77 9.60
C SER A 222 -6.56 -11.65 10.27
N VAL A 223 -5.98 -12.62 9.54
CA VAL A 223 -5.02 -13.59 10.09
C VAL A 223 -3.57 -13.25 9.73
N PHE A 224 -3.32 -12.73 8.53
CA PHE A 224 -1.94 -12.60 8.02
C PHE A 224 -1.39 -11.18 8.03
N GLU A 225 -2.24 -10.16 7.97
CA GLU A 225 -1.79 -8.77 7.97
C GLU A 225 -1.73 -8.19 9.39
N PRO A 226 -0.80 -7.24 9.64
CA PRO A 226 -0.62 -6.68 10.97
C PRO A 226 -1.86 -5.89 11.37
N ARG A 227 -2.50 -6.27 12.50
CA ARG A 227 -3.67 -5.53 13.05
C ARG A 227 -3.39 -4.05 13.23
N LEU A 228 -2.15 -3.67 13.57
CA LEU A 228 -1.71 -2.27 13.70
C LEU A 228 -1.93 -1.44 12.42
N ALA A 229 -1.83 -2.05 11.24
CA ALA A 229 -2.02 -1.38 9.95
C ALA A 229 -3.49 -1.38 9.49
N LEU A 230 -4.38 -2.10 10.19
CA LEU A 230 -5.80 -2.22 9.84
C LEU A 230 -6.70 -1.47 10.82
N ASP A 231 -6.45 -1.62 12.12
CA ASP A 231 -7.32 -1.16 13.21
C ASP A 231 -7.31 0.37 13.35
N GLY A 232 -8.35 1.01 12.81
CA GLY A 232 -8.56 2.45 12.93
C GLY A 232 -9.25 2.86 14.23
N GLY A 233 -9.40 1.94 15.20
CA GLY A 233 -10.13 2.16 16.45
C GLY A 233 -11.65 1.93 16.31
N PRO A 234 -12.44 2.30 17.33
CA PRO A 234 -13.86 1.90 17.44
C PRO A 234 -14.70 2.16 16.18
N GLU A 235 -14.52 3.33 15.58
CA GLU A 235 -15.22 3.76 14.36
C GLU A 235 -14.29 3.82 13.12
N GLY A 236 -13.05 3.33 13.23
CA GLY A 236 -12.09 3.39 12.12
C GLY A 236 -11.49 4.77 11.86
N LEU A 237 -11.69 5.74 12.76
CA LEU A 237 -11.29 7.15 12.57
C LEU A 237 -10.23 7.64 13.56
N SER A 238 -9.81 6.82 14.53
CA SER A 238 -8.95 7.26 15.64
C SER A 238 -7.60 7.78 15.18
N PHE A 239 -7.00 7.19 14.14
CA PHE A 239 -5.74 7.68 13.58
C PHE A 239 -5.93 9.02 12.88
N ILE A 240 -6.92 9.13 12.00
CA ILE A 240 -7.19 10.34 11.24
C ILE A 240 -7.56 11.51 12.16
N ALA A 241 -8.45 11.27 13.14
CA ALA A 241 -8.89 12.25 14.11
C ALA A 241 -7.74 12.82 14.96
N SER A 242 -6.66 12.05 15.17
CA SER A 242 -5.51 12.52 15.93
C SER A 242 -4.52 13.33 15.08
N ILE A 243 -4.38 13.05 13.78
CA ILE A 243 -3.44 13.76 12.91
C ILE A 243 -4.01 15.06 12.33
N LEU A 244 -5.31 15.13 12.03
CA LEU A 244 -5.94 16.30 11.41
C LEU A 244 -5.66 17.62 12.14
N PRO A 245 -5.84 17.74 13.47
CA PRO A 245 -5.58 19.01 14.17
C PRO A 245 -4.09 19.38 14.25
N GLN A 246 -3.18 18.41 14.06
CA GLN A 246 -1.73 18.63 14.13
C GLN A 246 -1.12 18.98 12.76
N ALA A 247 -1.72 18.51 11.68
CA ALA A 247 -1.19 18.64 10.32
C ALA A 247 -0.85 20.08 9.89
N PRO A 248 -1.60 21.14 10.26
CA PRO A 248 -1.23 22.53 9.93
C PRO A 248 0.19 22.92 10.37
N ALA A 249 0.65 22.44 11.54
CA ALA A 249 1.99 22.75 12.05
C ALA A 249 3.13 22.11 11.22
N HIS A 250 2.79 21.13 10.38
CA HIS A 250 3.72 20.37 9.55
C HIS A 250 3.57 20.67 8.05
N LEU A 251 2.76 21.66 7.66
CA LEU A 251 2.55 22.06 6.27
C LEU A 251 3.02 23.50 6.02
N VAL A 252 3.64 23.73 4.87
CA VAL A 252 3.83 25.09 4.35
C VAL A 252 2.49 25.65 3.88
N ALA A 253 2.33 26.98 3.92
CA ALA A 253 1.14 27.61 3.35
C ALA A 253 0.93 27.20 1.88
N GLY A 254 -0.28 26.75 1.55
CA GLY A 254 -0.61 26.18 0.24
C GLY A 254 -0.16 24.72 0.03
N GLY A 255 0.38 24.07 1.07
CA GLY A 255 0.71 22.65 1.09
C GLY A 255 -0.51 21.76 1.24
N PHE A 256 -0.31 20.45 1.05
CA PHE A 256 -1.39 19.47 0.97
C PHE A 256 -1.26 18.34 1.99
N LEU A 257 -2.38 17.94 2.57
CA LEU A 257 -2.56 16.65 3.23
C LEU A 257 -3.41 15.76 2.32
N VAL A 258 -2.92 14.59 1.95
CA VAL A 258 -3.59 13.63 1.08
C VAL A 258 -3.76 12.33 1.85
N LEU A 259 -5.01 11.96 2.11
CA LEU A 259 -5.38 10.81 2.94
C LEU A 259 -6.10 9.76 2.09
N GLU A 260 -5.73 8.49 2.25
CA GLU A 260 -6.62 7.39 1.92
C GLU A 260 -7.72 7.29 3.00
N VAL A 261 -8.95 7.04 2.58
CA VAL A 261 -10.11 6.89 3.46
C VAL A 261 -10.92 5.65 3.06
N GLY A 262 -11.67 5.11 4.03
CA GLY A 262 -12.70 4.11 3.74
C GLY A 262 -13.83 4.68 2.87
N ASP A 263 -14.54 3.80 2.16
CA ASP A 263 -15.50 4.11 1.09
C ASP A 263 -16.62 5.09 1.51
N ASP A 264 -16.95 5.11 2.79
CA ASP A 264 -18.00 5.93 3.41
C ASP A 264 -17.46 6.99 4.39
N GLN A 265 -16.14 7.08 4.55
CA GLN A 265 -15.51 7.93 5.57
C GLN A 265 -15.19 9.33 5.07
N ALA A 266 -15.15 9.57 3.76
CA ALA A 266 -14.69 10.84 3.18
C ALA A 266 -15.41 12.07 3.76
N ALA A 267 -16.74 12.02 3.84
CA ALA A 267 -17.54 13.13 4.39
C ALA A 267 -17.28 13.34 5.89
N THR A 268 -17.17 12.27 6.66
CA THR A 268 -16.88 12.32 8.10
C THR A 268 -15.49 12.88 8.37
N VAL A 269 -14.49 12.42 7.61
CA VAL A 269 -13.11 12.92 7.71
C VAL A 269 -13.03 14.39 7.32
N ALA A 270 -13.73 14.82 6.26
CA ALA A 270 -13.79 16.22 5.87
C ALA A 270 -14.41 17.10 6.98
N ALA A 271 -15.42 16.62 7.69
CA ALA A 271 -16.04 17.33 8.81
C ALA A 271 -15.14 17.43 10.05
N LEU A 272 -14.16 16.52 10.21
CA LEU A 272 -13.16 16.57 11.28
C LEU A 272 -12.00 17.52 10.98
N ALA A 273 -11.90 18.04 9.74
CA ALA A 273 -10.81 18.91 9.34
C ALA A 273 -10.85 20.24 10.11
N PRO A 274 -9.71 20.72 10.64
CA PRO A 274 -9.65 22.01 11.30
C PRO A 274 -9.89 23.16 10.30
N PRO A 275 -10.29 24.36 10.78
CA PRO A 275 -10.58 25.56 9.99
C PRO A 275 -9.56 25.97 8.92
N GLU A 276 -8.29 25.61 9.11
CA GLU A 276 -7.14 25.91 8.26
C GLU A 276 -6.92 24.88 7.14
N LEU A 277 -7.52 23.71 7.25
CA LEU A 277 -7.47 22.65 6.26
C LEU A 277 -8.76 22.62 5.45
N GLU A 278 -8.71 23.14 4.23
CA GLU A 278 -9.83 23.12 3.30
C GLU A 278 -9.90 21.75 2.60
N ALA A 279 -10.89 20.94 2.96
CA ALA A 279 -11.18 19.68 2.28
C ALA A 279 -11.75 19.93 0.87
N ARG A 280 -11.19 19.24 -0.11
CA ARG A 280 -11.70 19.20 -1.49
C ARG A 280 -12.63 17.99 -1.67
N PRO A 281 -13.47 17.96 -2.72
CA PRO A 281 -14.25 16.78 -3.05
C PRO A 281 -13.35 15.53 -3.14
N PRO A 282 -13.81 14.37 -2.60
CA PRO A 282 -13.01 13.15 -2.62
C PRO A 282 -12.79 12.67 -4.06
N LEU A 283 -11.61 12.08 -4.29
CA LEU A 283 -11.33 11.37 -5.52
C LEU A 283 -11.78 9.92 -5.39
N LYS A 284 -12.35 9.42 -6.49
CA LYS A 284 -12.81 8.05 -6.59
C LYS A 284 -11.69 7.14 -7.09
N ASP A 285 -11.63 5.92 -6.56
CA ASP A 285 -10.80 4.87 -7.14
C ASP A 285 -11.45 4.28 -8.41
N LEU A 286 -10.78 3.30 -9.01
CA LEU A 286 -11.25 2.64 -10.24
C LEU A 286 -12.58 1.89 -10.06
N SER A 287 -12.99 1.60 -8.83
CA SER A 287 -14.30 0.98 -8.52
C SER A 287 -15.42 2.01 -8.40
N GLY A 288 -15.09 3.30 -8.35
CA GLY A 288 -16.03 4.40 -8.15
C GLY A 288 -16.30 4.76 -6.69
N ALA A 289 -15.65 4.09 -5.73
CA ALA A 289 -15.72 4.40 -4.31
C ALA A 289 -14.88 5.64 -3.98
N ASP A 290 -15.33 6.45 -3.02
CA ASP A 290 -14.52 7.57 -2.52
C ASP A 290 -13.31 7.00 -1.78
N ARG A 291 -12.10 7.37 -2.22
CA ARG A 291 -10.87 6.75 -1.71
C ARG A 291 -9.85 7.75 -1.19
N VAL A 292 -9.76 8.91 -1.82
CA VAL A 292 -8.72 9.89 -1.48
C VAL A 292 -9.36 11.21 -1.10
N LEU A 293 -9.07 11.69 0.10
CA LEU A 293 -9.43 13.02 0.53
C LEU A 293 -8.19 13.92 0.53
N LYS A 294 -8.29 15.02 -0.23
CA LYS A 294 -7.26 16.07 -0.27
C LYS A 294 -7.70 17.25 0.58
N LEU A 295 -6.82 17.68 1.47
CA LEU A 295 -6.98 18.91 2.25
C LEU A 295 -5.85 19.88 1.89
N THR A 296 -6.22 21.15 1.68
CA THR A 296 -5.27 22.22 1.37
C THR A 296 -5.07 23.09 2.61
N PHE A 297 -3.83 23.32 3.02
CA PHE A 297 -3.54 24.23 4.12
C PHE A 297 -3.57 25.67 3.62
N GLY A 298 -4.63 26.40 4.01
CA GLY A 298 -4.83 27.80 3.70
C GLY A 298 -4.65 28.65 4.95
N VAL A 299 -3.76 29.65 4.90
CA VAL A 299 -3.78 30.74 5.88
C VAL A 299 -4.99 31.59 5.51
N ARG A 300 -6.09 31.53 6.29
CA ARG A 300 -7.14 32.55 6.14
C ARG A 300 -6.46 33.91 6.32
N PRO A 301 -6.70 34.91 5.47
CA PRO A 301 -6.34 36.27 5.82
C PRO A 301 -7.02 36.56 7.15
N GLN A 302 -6.26 36.99 8.16
CA GLN A 302 -6.85 37.55 9.37
C GLN A 302 -7.88 38.59 8.91
N MET A 303 -9.15 38.39 9.24
CA MET A 303 -10.10 39.49 9.15
C MET A 303 -9.55 40.57 10.07
N LEU A 304 -9.04 41.65 9.48
CA LEU A 304 -8.82 42.90 10.18
C LEU A 304 -10.17 43.26 10.82
N VAL A 305 -10.26 43.06 12.13
CA VAL A 305 -11.32 43.61 12.98
C VAL A 305 -10.93 45.04 13.33
#